data_AF-A0A7Y3NA94-F1
#
_entry.id   AF-A0A7Y3NA94-F1
#
_cell.length_a   1.000
_cell.length_b   1.000
_cell.length_c   1.000
_cell.angle_alpha   90.00
_cell.angle_beta   90.00
_cell.angle_gamma   90.00
#
_symmetry.space_group_name_H-M   'P 1'
#
loop_
_entity.id
_entity.type
_entity.pdbx_description
1 polymer ?
#
loop_
_entity_poly.entity_id
_entity_poly.type
_entity_poly.pdbx_seq_one_letter_code
_entity_poly.pdbx_strand_id
1 'polypeptide(L)'
;MDNDQQIKDIVRVTKDHFLGQPLESDSREETFDLELEFAKTAKNKSFTIPIVTISFFLVMVVGAVVATLVSDQANQQKTVQIGQFNDLNLRDLFDGVKKNQNDLTDVKNQIAIIKQKQADDAERVRQEAHSQLDMVSVANYPPAVLQKKQEQINGHLAAQLRHINAIAYEQLQPLEEQAQELQKKIDSYDNRIGKLNKQNQERLNSQQKLFDIEMSKLKSFYQDRIQTMSRANELNLERLRSAHAAYLAALRHRQADEIAKLILKYNPKALPEDVQAITSAYENLTQSFEIPPLPAPLAQDGAVAPTQRAAQGTQIAQLQRLMAILKNIPFENSVPGVLRSLDVLQAETFQGYERLLASSAQVLAAKDSEIAGQKAQIAGLEGQVEDQKKVIAQYDAGWSALVNVNSKVYDGMIVSVDNKKVSLWLLPSLKLEVGEVLSWRDPKDNKDLGEVKLLTTTAPVMAEVTVQKDFFRSPKPWDRLKLIPVSKP
;
A
#
# COMPACT_ATOMS: atom_id res chain seq x y z
N MET A 1 12.65 30.99 16.64
CA MET A 1 12.79 30.70 15.20
C MET A 1 14.00 29.79 14.94
N ASP A 2 14.21 28.75 15.76
CA ASP A 2 15.48 27.97 15.77
C ASP A 2 15.30 26.50 15.32
N ASN A 3 14.04 26.03 15.18
CA ASN A 3 13.73 24.65 14.80
C ASN A 3 13.77 24.40 13.29
N ASP A 4 13.57 25.43 12.47
CA ASP A 4 13.53 25.27 11.01
C ASP A 4 14.92 25.00 10.41
N GLN A 5 15.99 25.40 11.10
CA GLN A 5 17.36 25.08 10.67
C GLN A 5 17.75 23.65 11.08
N GLN A 6 17.38 23.20 12.29
CA GLN A 6 17.69 21.84 12.75
C GLN A 6 16.94 20.75 11.98
N ILE A 7 15.69 21.01 11.58
CA ILE A 7 14.92 20.08 10.75
C ILE A 7 15.49 20.00 9.33
N LYS A 8 15.97 21.12 8.77
CA LYS A 8 16.60 21.14 7.44
C LYS A 8 17.92 20.38 7.43
N ASP A 9 18.73 20.47 8.48
CA ASP A 9 20.02 19.77 8.57
C ASP A 9 19.86 18.25 8.78
N ILE A 10 18.90 17.81 9.59
CA ILE A 10 18.64 16.37 9.81
C ILE A 10 18.13 15.71 8.52
N VAL A 11 17.25 16.37 7.77
CA VAL A 11 16.73 15.89 6.48
C VAL A 11 17.83 15.89 5.40
N ARG A 12 18.79 16.81 5.46
CA ARG A 12 19.96 16.84 4.56
C ARG A 12 20.92 15.69 4.82
N VAL A 13 21.25 15.45 6.10
CA VAL A 13 22.16 14.37 6.52
C VAL A 13 21.57 12.98 6.27
N THR A 14 20.24 12.81 6.37
CA THR A 14 19.60 11.52 6.02
C THR A 14 19.43 11.30 4.52
N LYS A 15 19.30 12.37 3.72
CA LYS A 15 19.23 12.27 2.25
C LYS A 15 20.58 11.87 1.63
N ASP A 16 21.66 12.49 2.08
CA ASP A 16 23.00 12.27 1.51
C ASP A 16 23.59 10.88 1.88
N HIS A 17 23.08 10.24 2.93
CA HIS A 17 23.51 8.90 3.33
C HIS A 17 22.76 7.76 2.61
N PHE A 18 21.59 8.03 2.03
CA PHE A 18 20.76 7.02 1.37
C PHE A 18 20.91 6.98 -0.15
N LEU A 19 21.27 8.11 -0.78
CA LEU A 19 21.46 8.23 -2.23
C LEU A 19 22.72 9.05 -2.46
N GLY A 20 23.82 8.42 -2.89
CA GLY A 20 25.13 9.05 -3.03
C GLY A 20 25.26 10.16 -4.09
N GLN A 21 24.17 10.84 -4.50
CA GLN A 21 24.14 12.06 -5.32
C GLN A 21 22.87 12.89 -5.03
N PRO A 22 22.96 14.24 -5.01
CA PRO A 22 21.81 15.11 -4.74
C PRO A 22 20.90 15.21 -5.98
N LEU A 23 19.62 14.85 -5.80
CA LEU A 23 18.58 15.08 -6.80
C LEU A 23 17.97 16.47 -6.62
N GLU A 24 17.99 17.28 -7.68
CA GLU A 24 17.36 18.60 -7.77
C GLU A 24 15.83 18.51 -7.61
N SER A 25 15.27 19.60 -7.08
CA SER A 25 13.87 19.73 -6.71
C SER A 25 12.94 19.75 -7.92
N ASP A 26 11.90 18.93 -7.82
CA ASP A 26 10.80 18.73 -8.75
C ASP A 26 10.06 20.04 -9.06
N SER A 27 10.24 20.55 -10.28
CA SER A 27 9.40 21.61 -10.85
C SER A 27 8.77 21.08 -12.13
N ARG A 28 7.45 20.83 -12.05
CA ARG A 28 6.43 20.75 -13.10
C ARG A 28 6.86 20.21 -14.46
N GLU A 29 6.22 19.10 -14.85
CA GLU A 29 6.20 18.53 -16.21
C GLU A 29 6.19 19.61 -17.30
N GLU A 30 7.37 19.92 -17.85
CA GLU A 30 7.52 20.47 -19.19
C GLU A 30 7.84 19.30 -20.12
N THR A 31 7.06 19.21 -21.19
CA THR A 31 7.12 18.21 -22.24
C THR A 31 8.54 17.89 -22.69
N PHE A 32 8.84 16.59 -22.76
CA PHE A 32 10.13 16.02 -23.13
C PHE A 32 10.53 16.43 -24.56
N ASP A 33 11.38 17.44 -24.68
CA ASP A 33 11.90 17.94 -25.96
C ASP A 33 13.24 17.28 -26.29
N LEU A 34 13.17 16.29 -27.18
CA LEU A 34 14.32 15.50 -27.65
C LEU A 34 15.41 16.39 -28.26
N GLU A 35 15.06 17.53 -28.86
CA GLU A 35 16.00 18.38 -29.58
C GLU A 35 16.96 19.11 -28.62
N LEU A 36 16.46 19.46 -27.43
CA LEU A 36 17.24 20.11 -26.35
C LEU A 36 18.16 19.11 -25.63
N GLU A 37 17.74 17.84 -25.52
CA GLU A 37 18.56 16.73 -25.01
C GLU A 37 19.74 16.43 -25.96
N PHE A 38 19.51 16.31 -27.28
CA PHE A 38 20.60 16.07 -28.23
C PHE A 38 21.63 17.22 -28.30
N ALA A 39 21.17 18.47 -28.11
CA ALA A 39 22.06 19.63 -28.03
C ALA A 39 22.95 19.62 -26.78
N LYS A 40 22.47 19.08 -25.64
CA LYS A 40 23.28 18.89 -24.43
C LYS A 40 24.31 17.76 -24.59
N THR A 41 23.99 16.68 -25.29
CA THR A 41 24.91 15.54 -25.51
C THR A 41 26.07 15.88 -26.44
N ALA A 42 25.88 16.80 -27.38
CA ALA A 42 26.94 17.24 -28.30
C ALA A 42 28.07 18.04 -27.61
N LYS A 43 27.78 18.69 -26.48
CA LYS A 43 28.72 19.59 -25.78
C LYS A 43 29.59 18.89 -24.74
N ASN A 44 29.23 17.66 -24.35
CA ASN A 44 29.96 16.87 -23.36
C ASN A 44 30.58 15.61 -23.99
N LYS A 45 31.53 15.81 -24.91
CA LYS A 45 32.35 14.71 -25.45
C LYS A 45 33.29 14.20 -24.35
N SER A 46 32.78 13.32 -23.48
CA SER A 46 33.57 12.62 -22.48
C SER A 46 34.65 11.78 -23.16
N PHE A 47 35.91 12.16 -22.97
CA PHE A 47 37.10 11.44 -23.46
C PHE A 47 37.18 10.00 -22.93
N THR A 48 36.39 9.69 -21.91
CA THR A 48 36.21 8.35 -21.33
C THR A 48 35.59 7.37 -22.32
N ILE A 49 34.64 7.82 -23.15
CA ILE A 49 33.93 6.94 -24.10
C ILE A 49 34.90 6.36 -25.15
N PRO A 50 35.74 7.14 -25.86
CA PRO A 50 36.72 6.54 -26.78
C PRO A 50 37.76 5.69 -26.07
N ILE A 51 38.15 6.00 -24.82
CA ILE A 51 39.09 5.17 -24.04
C ILE A 51 38.50 3.80 -23.73
N VAL A 52 37.24 3.73 -23.30
CA VAL A 52 36.55 2.45 -23.01
C VAL A 52 36.36 1.64 -24.28
N THR A 53 36.03 2.30 -25.40
CA THR A 53 35.90 1.61 -26.69
C THR A 53 37.25 1.06 -27.15
N ILE A 54 38.34 1.83 -27.03
CA ILE A 54 39.70 1.36 -27.37
C ILE A 54 40.13 0.22 -26.44
N SER A 55 39.84 0.29 -25.13
CA SER A 55 40.20 -0.78 -24.20
C SER A 55 39.44 -2.08 -24.50
N PHE A 56 38.17 -1.98 -24.89
CA PHE A 56 37.38 -3.14 -25.32
C PHE A 56 37.99 -3.80 -26.57
N PHE A 57 38.36 -3.01 -27.58
CA PHE A 57 39.05 -3.52 -28.76
C PHE A 57 40.41 -4.13 -28.41
N LEU A 58 41.17 -3.53 -27.50
CA LEU A 58 42.46 -4.05 -27.06
C LEU A 58 42.30 -5.41 -26.37
N VAL A 59 41.29 -5.58 -25.50
CA VAL A 59 40.97 -6.85 -24.86
C VAL A 59 40.55 -7.90 -25.88
N MET A 60 39.77 -7.53 -26.91
CA MET A 60 39.43 -8.45 -28.00
C MET A 60 40.66 -8.89 -28.80
N VAL A 61 41.57 -7.98 -29.13
CA VAL A 61 42.82 -8.31 -29.85
C VAL A 61 43.72 -9.21 -29.00
N VAL A 62 43.89 -8.89 -27.72
CA VAL A 62 44.65 -9.74 -26.78
C VAL A 62 43.99 -11.11 -26.63
N GLY A 63 42.66 -11.16 -26.49
CA GLY A 63 41.89 -12.40 -26.43
C GLY A 63 42.04 -13.25 -27.69
N ALA A 64 42.02 -12.62 -28.86
CA ALA A 64 42.25 -13.28 -30.14
C ALA A 64 43.69 -13.84 -30.22
N VAL A 65 44.70 -13.07 -29.85
CA VAL A 65 46.11 -13.52 -29.84
C VAL A 65 46.31 -14.68 -28.85
N VAL A 66 45.72 -14.61 -27.65
CA VAL A 66 45.77 -15.70 -26.66
C VAL A 66 45.05 -16.94 -27.20
N ALA A 67 43.89 -16.79 -27.84
CA ALA A 67 43.18 -17.89 -28.47
C ALA A 67 43.99 -18.51 -29.61
N THR A 68 44.68 -17.71 -30.44
CA THR A 68 45.58 -18.20 -31.49
C THR A 68 46.77 -18.95 -30.89
N LEU A 69 47.40 -18.42 -29.83
CA LEU A 69 48.53 -19.08 -29.17
C LEU A 69 48.12 -20.39 -28.47
N VAL A 70 46.96 -20.42 -27.82
CA VAL A 70 46.42 -21.65 -27.20
C VAL A 70 46.01 -22.67 -28.26
N SER A 71 45.46 -22.21 -29.40
CA SER A 71 45.11 -23.09 -30.51
C SER A 71 46.34 -23.64 -31.23
N ASP A 72 47.42 -22.86 -31.36
CA ASP A 72 48.70 -23.32 -31.90
C ASP A 72 49.38 -24.30 -30.94
N GLN A 73 49.31 -24.08 -29.62
CA GLN A 73 49.78 -25.05 -28.63
C GLN A 73 48.95 -26.35 -28.64
N ALA A 74 47.64 -26.26 -28.87
CA ALA A 74 46.76 -27.42 -28.99
C ALA A 74 46.93 -28.16 -30.33
N ASN A 75 47.29 -27.47 -31.42
CA ASN A 75 47.53 -28.08 -32.73
C ASN A 75 48.95 -28.65 -32.89
N GLN A 76 49.96 -28.13 -32.19
CA GLN A 76 51.32 -28.66 -32.24
C GLN A 76 51.48 -30.01 -31.50
N GLN A 77 50.47 -30.48 -30.77
CA GLN A 77 50.47 -31.80 -30.11
C GLN A 77 49.49 -32.83 -30.69
N LYS A 78 48.90 -32.57 -31.87
CA LYS A 78 48.09 -33.57 -32.59
C LYS A 78 48.54 -33.85 -34.02
N THR A 79 49.85 -33.73 -34.29
CA THR A 79 50.48 -34.82 -35.04
C THR A 79 50.70 -35.95 -34.04
N VAL A 80 49.74 -36.87 -33.99
CA VAL A 80 50.00 -38.21 -33.48
C VAL A 80 51.20 -38.68 -34.29
N GLN A 81 52.40 -38.61 -33.70
CA GLN A 81 53.54 -39.31 -34.24
C GLN A 81 53.19 -40.79 -34.11
N ILE A 82 52.57 -41.32 -35.17
CA ILE A 82 52.47 -42.74 -35.52
C ILE A 82 53.90 -43.27 -35.84
N GLY A 83 54.97 -42.60 -35.38
CA GLY A 83 56.34 -43.09 -35.39
C GLY A 83 56.63 -44.17 -34.35
N GLN A 84 55.63 -44.62 -33.60
CA GLN A 84 55.74 -45.77 -32.68
C GLN A 84 55.17 -47.07 -33.23
N PHE A 85 54.68 -47.07 -34.47
CA PHE A 85 54.43 -48.31 -35.20
C PHE A 85 55.73 -48.77 -35.84
N ASN A 86 56.59 -49.36 -35.02
CA ASN A 86 57.59 -50.35 -35.47
C ASN A 86 56.89 -51.65 -35.94
N ASP A 87 55.70 -51.50 -36.54
CA ASP A 87 54.70 -52.51 -36.88
C ASP A 87 55.03 -53.21 -38.21
N LEU A 88 56.14 -52.78 -38.83
CA LEU A 88 56.78 -53.52 -39.90
C LEU A 88 57.54 -54.75 -39.38
N ASN A 89 57.87 -54.84 -38.09
CA ASN A 89 58.64 -56.00 -37.63
C ASN A 89 57.79 -57.23 -37.37
N LEU A 90 56.56 -57.14 -36.85
CA LEU A 90 55.82 -58.38 -36.53
C LEU A 90 55.44 -59.16 -37.78
N ARG A 91 54.95 -58.47 -38.82
CA ARG A 91 54.64 -59.10 -40.10
C ARG A 91 55.89 -59.70 -40.74
N ASP A 92 56.98 -58.95 -40.81
CA ASP A 92 58.24 -59.45 -41.39
C ASP A 92 58.84 -60.59 -40.55
N LEU A 93 58.68 -60.58 -39.23
CA LEU A 93 59.07 -61.66 -38.32
C LEU A 93 58.20 -62.91 -38.54
N PHE A 94 56.87 -62.76 -38.66
CA PHE A 94 55.95 -63.87 -38.93
C PHE A 94 56.15 -64.45 -40.33
N ASP A 95 56.30 -63.61 -41.34
CA ASP A 95 56.59 -64.01 -42.72
C ASP A 95 57.97 -64.71 -42.78
N GLY A 96 58.96 -64.22 -42.03
CA GLY A 96 60.27 -64.84 -41.88
C GLY A 96 60.24 -66.20 -41.17
N VAL A 97 59.46 -66.35 -40.10
CA VAL A 97 59.25 -67.64 -39.41
C VAL A 97 58.56 -68.64 -40.33
N LYS A 98 57.48 -68.23 -40.99
CA LYS A 98 56.71 -69.08 -41.90
C LYS A 98 57.56 -69.53 -43.08
N LYS A 99 58.37 -68.62 -43.64
CA LYS A 99 59.34 -68.95 -44.69
C LYS A 99 60.37 -69.97 -44.21
N ASN A 100 61.01 -69.73 -43.07
CA ASN A 100 62.01 -70.67 -42.53
C ASN A 100 61.39 -72.03 -42.15
N GLN A 101 60.13 -72.08 -41.71
CA GLN A 101 59.39 -73.32 -41.44
C GLN A 101 59.11 -74.10 -42.74
N ASN A 102 58.71 -73.41 -43.80
CA ASN A 102 58.53 -74.02 -45.11
C ASN A 102 59.86 -74.54 -45.67
N ASP A 103 60.91 -73.71 -45.65
CA ASP A 103 62.25 -74.09 -46.09
C ASP A 103 62.78 -75.30 -45.29
N LEU A 104 62.54 -75.35 -43.97
CA LEU A 104 62.91 -76.49 -43.13
C LEU A 104 62.14 -77.76 -43.51
N THR A 105 60.87 -77.62 -43.86
CA THR A 105 60.04 -78.74 -44.30
C THR A 105 60.53 -79.28 -45.64
N ASP A 106 60.86 -78.40 -46.58
CA ASP A 106 61.39 -78.77 -47.90
C ASP A 106 62.75 -79.47 -47.78
N VAL A 107 63.67 -78.95 -46.95
CA VAL A 107 64.97 -79.59 -46.67
C VAL A 107 64.77 -80.97 -46.02
N LYS A 108 63.85 -81.10 -45.06
CA LYS A 108 63.52 -82.41 -44.47
C LYS A 108 62.97 -83.41 -45.49
N ASN A 109 62.15 -82.93 -46.42
CA ASN A 109 61.63 -83.77 -47.51
C ASN A 109 62.74 -84.21 -48.47
N GLN A 110 63.69 -83.32 -48.81
CA GLN A 110 64.85 -83.67 -49.63
C GLN A 110 65.75 -84.72 -48.95
N ILE A 111 66.00 -84.55 -47.64
CA ILE A 111 66.70 -85.55 -46.83
C ILE A 111 65.99 -86.91 -46.89
N ALA A 112 64.66 -86.92 -46.75
CA ALA A 112 63.86 -88.14 -46.82
C ALA A 112 63.96 -88.81 -48.21
N ILE A 113 63.87 -88.04 -49.30
CA ILE A 113 64.00 -88.54 -50.68
C ILE A 113 65.38 -89.15 -50.91
N ILE A 114 66.47 -88.50 -50.46
CA ILE A 114 67.83 -89.02 -50.61
C ILE A 114 68.03 -90.31 -49.81
N LYS A 115 67.53 -90.37 -48.57
CA LYS A 115 67.57 -91.58 -47.73
C LYS A 115 66.77 -92.73 -48.36
N GLN A 116 65.61 -92.44 -48.95
CA GLN A 116 64.83 -93.43 -49.67
C GLN A 116 65.56 -93.93 -50.92
N LYS A 117 66.08 -93.03 -51.75
CA LYS A 117 66.85 -93.38 -52.94
C LYS A 117 68.09 -94.21 -52.61
N GLN A 118 68.81 -93.86 -51.55
CA GLN A 118 69.93 -94.65 -51.04
C GLN A 118 69.51 -96.07 -50.69
N ALA A 119 68.37 -96.23 -50.01
CA ALA A 119 67.84 -97.55 -49.65
C ALA A 119 67.45 -98.36 -50.90
N ASP A 120 66.78 -97.74 -51.87
CA ASP A 120 66.35 -98.37 -53.12
C ASP A 120 67.55 -98.79 -54.00
N ASP A 121 68.55 -97.91 -54.17
CA ASP A 121 69.77 -98.21 -54.92
C ASP A 121 70.59 -99.32 -54.24
N ALA A 122 70.68 -99.31 -52.91
CA ALA A 122 71.34 -100.36 -52.14
C ALA A 122 70.62 -101.70 -52.29
N GLU A 123 69.29 -101.70 -52.29
CA GLU A 123 68.49 -102.91 -52.45
C GLU A 123 68.60 -103.48 -53.87
N ARG A 124 68.56 -102.64 -54.91
CA ARG A 124 68.79 -103.08 -56.30
C ARG A 124 70.15 -103.75 -56.46
N VAL A 125 71.21 -103.16 -55.90
CA VAL A 125 72.56 -103.72 -55.94
C VAL A 125 72.65 -105.06 -55.19
N ARG A 126 71.95 -105.20 -54.06
CA ARG A 126 71.86 -106.49 -53.34
C ARG A 126 71.13 -107.56 -54.15
N GLN A 127 70.01 -107.21 -54.79
CA GLN A 127 69.25 -108.13 -55.63
C GLN A 127 70.05 -108.60 -56.86
N GLU A 128 70.79 -107.69 -57.50
CA GLU A 128 71.66 -108.01 -58.62
C GLU A 128 72.79 -108.96 -58.20
N ALA A 129 73.46 -108.68 -57.07
CA ALA A 129 74.48 -109.56 -56.52
C ALA A 129 73.91 -110.94 -56.13
N HIS A 130 72.70 -110.99 -55.58
CA HIS A 130 72.02 -112.25 -55.25
C HIS A 130 71.73 -113.08 -56.50
N SER A 131 71.20 -112.45 -57.55
CA SER A 131 70.97 -113.11 -58.84
C SER A 131 72.26 -113.64 -59.47
N GLN A 132 73.36 -112.87 -59.39
CA GLN A 132 74.67 -113.32 -59.86
C GLN A 132 75.21 -114.51 -59.04
N LEU A 133 75.00 -114.52 -57.72
CA LEU A 133 75.37 -115.65 -56.86
C LEU A 133 74.57 -116.90 -57.21
N ASP A 134 73.26 -116.77 -57.47
CA ASP A 134 72.40 -117.86 -57.89
C ASP A 134 72.87 -118.45 -59.22
N MET A 135 73.16 -117.60 -60.22
CA MET A 135 73.70 -118.04 -61.52
C MET A 135 75.03 -118.79 -61.38
N VAL A 136 75.93 -118.34 -60.49
CA VAL A 136 77.22 -118.99 -60.24
C VAL A 136 77.06 -120.32 -59.49
N SER A 137 76.04 -120.46 -58.63
CA SER A 137 75.78 -121.69 -57.88
C SER A 137 75.20 -122.82 -58.74
N VAL A 138 74.43 -122.49 -59.78
CA VAL A 138 73.85 -123.44 -60.73
C VAL A 138 74.85 -123.85 -61.82
N ALA A 139 75.86 -123.03 -62.10
CA ALA A 139 76.92 -123.34 -63.06
C ALA A 139 77.87 -124.41 -62.48
N ASN A 140 78.09 -125.50 -63.23
CA ASN A 140 78.80 -126.71 -62.79
C ASN A 140 80.35 -126.50 -62.73
N TYR A 141 80.79 -125.52 -61.95
CA TYR A 141 82.20 -125.15 -61.78
C TYR A 141 82.90 -126.00 -60.69
N PRO A 142 84.21 -126.22 -60.79
CA PRO A 142 85.00 -126.81 -59.70
C PRO A 142 84.94 -125.95 -58.41
N PRO A 143 84.95 -126.55 -57.20
CA PRO A 143 84.72 -125.83 -55.94
C PRO A 143 85.63 -124.62 -55.70
N ALA A 144 86.91 -124.72 -56.06
CA ALA A 144 87.89 -123.64 -55.91
C ALA A 144 87.59 -122.43 -56.81
N VAL A 145 86.99 -122.65 -57.99
CA VAL A 145 86.60 -121.59 -58.92
C VAL A 145 85.30 -120.93 -58.47
N LEU A 146 84.38 -121.72 -57.92
CA LEU A 146 83.11 -121.25 -57.37
C LEU A 146 83.32 -120.28 -56.21
N GLN A 147 84.17 -120.64 -55.24
CA GLN A 147 84.49 -119.78 -54.11
C GLN A 147 85.11 -118.45 -54.54
N LYS A 148 86.07 -118.49 -55.48
CA LYS A 148 86.70 -117.27 -56.01
C LYS A 148 85.69 -116.35 -56.71
N LYS A 149 84.72 -116.91 -57.45
CA LYS A 149 83.66 -116.11 -58.08
C LYS A 149 82.68 -115.51 -57.06
N GLN A 150 82.31 -116.25 -56.01
CA GLN A 150 81.47 -115.72 -54.93
C GLN A 150 82.17 -114.59 -54.16
N GLU A 151 83.47 -114.74 -53.86
CA GLU A 151 84.27 -113.68 -53.23
C GLU A 151 84.36 -112.43 -54.11
N GLN A 152 84.49 -112.59 -55.44
CA GLN A 152 84.47 -111.48 -56.38
C GLN A 152 83.11 -110.74 -56.40
N ILE A 153 82.00 -111.47 -56.43
CA ILE A 153 80.65 -110.88 -56.40
C ILE A 153 80.42 -110.14 -55.07
N ASN A 154 80.78 -110.75 -53.93
CA ASN A 154 80.65 -110.12 -52.62
C ASN A 154 81.59 -108.90 -52.47
N GLY A 155 82.79 -108.96 -53.03
CA GLY A 155 83.71 -107.82 -53.08
C GLY A 155 83.16 -106.67 -53.93
N HIS A 156 82.52 -106.98 -55.06
CA HIS A 156 81.87 -106.00 -55.91
C HIS A 156 80.65 -105.36 -55.22
N LEU A 157 79.80 -106.18 -54.57
CA LEU A 157 78.67 -105.73 -53.76
C LEU A 157 79.10 -104.77 -52.65
N ALA A 158 80.14 -105.13 -51.88
CA ALA A 158 80.64 -104.28 -50.79
C ALA A 158 81.20 -102.94 -51.32
N ALA A 159 81.88 -102.95 -52.47
CA ALA A 159 82.39 -101.73 -53.10
C ALA A 159 81.24 -100.83 -53.59
N GLN A 160 80.21 -101.39 -54.23
CA GLN A 160 79.05 -100.66 -54.71
C GLN A 160 78.22 -100.07 -53.56
N LEU A 161 77.98 -100.82 -52.48
CA LEU A 161 77.28 -100.32 -51.30
C LEU A 161 78.06 -99.19 -50.60
N ARG A 162 79.39 -99.28 -50.51
CA ARG A 162 80.22 -98.19 -49.99
C ARG A 162 80.12 -96.94 -50.87
N HIS A 163 80.09 -97.10 -52.19
CA HIS A 163 79.95 -96.00 -53.13
C HIS A 163 78.57 -95.32 -53.00
N ILE A 164 77.48 -96.09 -52.93
CA ILE A 164 76.12 -95.58 -52.71
C ILE A 164 76.03 -94.82 -51.38
N ASN A 165 76.61 -95.36 -50.31
CA ASN A 165 76.63 -94.70 -49.00
C ASN A 165 77.46 -93.42 -49.02
N ALA A 166 78.60 -93.40 -49.73
CA ALA A 166 79.43 -92.20 -49.85
C ALA A 166 78.72 -91.08 -50.61
N ILE A 167 78.06 -91.40 -51.74
CA ILE A 167 77.26 -90.44 -52.52
C ILE A 167 76.11 -89.88 -51.67
N ALA A 168 75.39 -90.75 -50.95
CA ALA A 168 74.29 -90.30 -50.09
C ALA A 168 74.78 -89.43 -48.94
N TYR A 169 75.92 -89.77 -48.32
CA TYR A 169 76.51 -88.98 -47.23
C TYR A 169 76.93 -87.57 -47.71
N GLU A 170 77.57 -87.48 -48.87
CA GLU A 170 77.97 -86.21 -49.48
C GLU A 170 76.77 -85.28 -49.77
N GLN A 171 75.62 -85.85 -50.11
CA GLN A 171 74.39 -85.09 -50.35
C GLN A 171 73.60 -84.76 -49.08
N LEU A 172 73.65 -85.63 -48.05
CA LEU A 172 72.90 -85.46 -46.81
C LEU A 172 73.52 -84.46 -45.85
N GLN A 173 74.85 -84.41 -45.73
CA GLN A 173 75.55 -83.51 -44.80
C GLN A 173 75.14 -82.03 -44.97
N PRO A 174 75.21 -81.41 -46.16
CA PRO A 174 74.86 -79.99 -46.31
C PRO A 174 73.39 -79.71 -46.01
N LEU A 175 72.49 -80.66 -46.30
CA LEU A 175 71.07 -80.53 -46.01
C LEU A 175 70.77 -80.63 -44.50
N GLU A 176 71.47 -81.51 -43.79
CA GLU A 176 71.32 -81.64 -42.33
C GLU A 176 71.85 -80.40 -41.60
N GLU A 177 72.96 -79.80 -42.07
CA GLU A 177 73.46 -78.53 -41.56
C GLU A 177 72.49 -77.37 -41.83
N GLN A 178 71.94 -77.30 -43.05
CA GLN A 178 70.94 -76.29 -43.42
C GLN A 178 69.67 -76.41 -42.56
N ALA A 179 69.21 -77.63 -42.28
CA ALA A 179 68.06 -77.87 -41.41
C ALA A 179 68.31 -77.38 -39.97
N GLN A 180 69.51 -77.60 -39.43
CA GLN A 180 69.87 -77.10 -38.10
C GLN A 180 69.95 -75.57 -38.05
N GLU A 181 70.48 -74.93 -39.09
CA GLU A 181 70.54 -73.47 -39.16
C GLU A 181 69.13 -72.85 -39.23
N LEU A 182 68.25 -73.44 -40.05
CA LEU A 182 66.85 -73.03 -40.14
C LEU A 182 66.12 -73.19 -38.80
N GLN A 183 66.35 -74.29 -38.07
CA GLN A 183 65.78 -74.49 -36.74
C GLN A 183 66.25 -73.42 -35.75
N LYS A 184 67.56 -73.13 -35.70
CA LYS A 184 68.11 -72.08 -34.83
C LYS A 184 67.51 -70.71 -35.14
N LYS A 185 67.29 -70.40 -36.42
CA LYS A 185 66.64 -69.16 -36.84
C LYS A 185 65.20 -69.09 -36.32
N ILE A 186 64.42 -70.16 -36.46
CA ILE A 186 63.04 -70.23 -35.93
C ILE A 186 63.02 -69.98 -34.41
N ASP A 187 63.85 -70.68 -33.63
CA ASP A 187 63.88 -70.54 -32.17
C ASP A 187 64.27 -69.11 -31.73
N SER A 188 65.15 -68.45 -32.49
CA SER A 188 65.54 -67.05 -32.21
C SER A 188 64.39 -66.06 -32.39
N TYR A 189 63.52 -66.32 -33.38
CA TYR A 189 62.35 -65.50 -33.65
C TYR A 189 61.26 -65.69 -32.58
N ASP A 190 61.01 -66.92 -32.16
CA ASP A 190 60.05 -67.21 -31.07
C ASP A 190 60.43 -66.50 -29.77
N ASN A 191 61.72 -66.52 -29.41
CA ASN A 191 62.23 -65.79 -28.25
C ASN A 191 62.04 -64.27 -28.37
N ARG A 192 62.24 -63.71 -29.58
CA ARG A 192 62.07 -62.27 -29.83
C ARG A 192 60.60 -61.86 -29.73
N ILE A 193 59.68 -62.66 -30.26
CA ILE A 193 58.23 -62.43 -30.17
C ILE A 193 57.78 -62.48 -28.70
N GLY A 194 58.23 -63.48 -27.93
CA GLY A 194 57.93 -63.58 -26.50
C GLY A 194 58.38 -62.35 -25.70
N LYS A 195 59.58 -61.83 -25.98
CA LYS A 195 60.09 -60.62 -25.33
C LYS A 195 59.29 -59.37 -25.69
N LEU A 196 58.93 -59.20 -26.96
CA LEU A 196 58.12 -58.07 -27.43
C LEU A 196 56.73 -58.06 -26.77
N ASN A 197 56.06 -59.22 -26.70
CA ASN A 197 54.77 -59.34 -26.03
C ASN A 197 54.86 -58.97 -24.56
N LYS A 198 55.90 -59.43 -23.86
CA LYS A 198 56.11 -59.07 -22.45
C LYS A 198 56.31 -57.56 -22.25
N GLN A 199 57.13 -56.93 -23.09
CA GLN A 199 57.35 -55.48 -23.04
C GLN A 199 56.08 -54.68 -23.36
N ASN A 200 55.30 -55.12 -24.34
CA ASN A 200 54.02 -54.49 -24.67
C ASN A 200 53.01 -54.64 -23.52
N GLN A 201 52.94 -55.81 -22.88
CA GLN A 201 52.08 -56.02 -21.72
C GLN A 201 52.47 -55.14 -20.53
N GLU A 202 53.77 -54.98 -20.26
CA GLU A 202 54.28 -54.10 -19.20
C GLU A 202 53.96 -52.63 -19.49
N ARG A 203 54.08 -52.19 -20.74
CA ARG A 203 53.70 -50.83 -21.18
C ARG A 203 52.20 -50.58 -21.03
N LEU A 204 51.37 -51.51 -21.49
CA LEU A 204 49.91 -51.43 -21.35
C LEU A 204 49.49 -51.36 -19.89
N ASN A 205 50.03 -52.25 -19.05
CA ASN A 205 49.77 -52.24 -17.61
C ASN A 205 50.21 -50.91 -16.96
N SER A 206 51.31 -50.32 -17.40
CA SER A 206 51.80 -49.04 -16.89
C SER A 206 50.91 -47.87 -17.32
N GLN A 207 50.45 -47.86 -18.58
CA GLN A 207 49.51 -46.86 -19.09
C GLN A 207 48.16 -46.94 -18.36
N GLN A 208 47.66 -48.15 -18.12
CA GLN A 208 46.42 -48.37 -17.40
C GLN A 208 46.50 -47.86 -15.95
N LYS A 209 47.61 -48.15 -15.25
CA LYS A 209 47.86 -47.60 -13.90
C LYS A 209 47.92 -46.06 -13.89
N LEU A 210 48.58 -45.45 -14.88
CA LEU A 210 48.65 -43.99 -14.98
C LEU A 210 47.25 -43.40 -15.18
N PHE A 211 46.47 -43.98 -16.09
CA PHE A 211 45.09 -43.57 -16.35
C PHE A 211 44.22 -43.69 -15.09
N ASP A 212 44.32 -44.80 -14.36
CA ASP A 212 43.58 -45.01 -13.11
C ASP A 212 43.95 -43.97 -12.04
N ILE A 213 45.24 -43.62 -11.93
CA ILE A 213 45.72 -42.57 -11.02
C ILE A 213 45.17 -41.20 -11.41
N GLU A 214 45.21 -40.84 -12.70
CA GLU A 214 44.69 -39.57 -13.20
C GLU A 214 43.18 -39.47 -12.99
N MET A 215 42.45 -40.54 -13.27
CA MET A 215 41.01 -40.62 -13.05
C MET A 215 40.65 -40.48 -11.58
N SER A 216 41.41 -41.15 -10.69
CA SER A 216 41.23 -41.04 -9.24
C SER A 216 41.49 -39.62 -8.74
N LYS A 217 42.57 -38.97 -9.21
CA LYS A 217 42.86 -37.56 -8.89
C LYS A 217 41.74 -36.64 -9.35
N LEU A 218 41.27 -36.79 -10.59
CA LEU A 218 40.18 -35.99 -11.14
C LEU A 218 38.90 -36.14 -10.32
N LYS A 219 38.56 -37.39 -9.96
CA LYS A 219 37.40 -37.69 -9.11
C LYS A 219 37.52 -37.02 -7.75
N SER A 220 38.67 -37.16 -7.07
CA SER A 220 38.91 -36.55 -5.76
C SER A 220 38.79 -35.02 -5.81
N PHE A 221 39.38 -34.39 -6.83
CA PHE A 221 39.31 -32.94 -7.02
C PHE A 221 37.87 -32.43 -7.15
N TYR A 222 37.05 -33.08 -7.98
CA TYR A 222 35.65 -32.68 -8.14
C TYR A 222 34.81 -32.99 -6.90
N GLN A 223 35.05 -34.11 -6.22
CA GLN A 223 34.38 -34.43 -4.95
C GLN A 223 34.67 -33.37 -3.88
N ASP A 224 35.93 -32.99 -3.70
CA ASP A 224 36.33 -31.95 -2.75
C ASP A 224 35.73 -30.59 -3.12
N ARG A 225 35.71 -30.25 -4.41
CA ARG A 225 35.12 -28.99 -4.89
C ARG A 225 33.61 -28.94 -4.67
N ILE A 226 32.89 -30.03 -4.94
CA ILE A 226 31.46 -30.15 -4.68
C ILE A 226 31.19 -30.01 -3.18
N GLN A 227 31.95 -30.70 -2.34
CA GLN A 227 31.78 -30.65 -0.88
C GLN A 227 32.05 -29.24 -0.34
N THR A 228 33.09 -28.57 -0.84
CA THR A 228 33.43 -27.19 -0.47
C THR A 228 32.33 -26.21 -0.87
N MET A 229 31.82 -26.32 -2.11
CA MET A 229 30.69 -25.49 -2.56
C MET A 229 29.42 -25.74 -1.77
N SER A 230 29.10 -27.01 -1.45
CA SER A 230 27.92 -27.36 -0.65
C SER A 230 27.97 -26.70 0.73
N ARG A 231 29.11 -26.82 1.43
CA ARG A 231 29.32 -26.18 2.74
C ARG A 231 29.23 -24.65 2.66
N ALA A 232 29.81 -24.04 1.63
CA ALA A 232 29.73 -22.59 1.43
C ALA A 232 28.28 -22.13 1.19
N ASN A 233 27.51 -22.87 0.40
CA ASN A 233 26.12 -22.58 0.13
C ASN A 233 25.23 -22.74 1.37
N GLU A 234 25.43 -23.80 2.15
CA GLU A 234 24.73 -24.00 3.43
C GLU A 234 24.98 -22.83 4.39
N LEU A 235 26.23 -22.41 4.52
CA LEU A 235 26.62 -21.29 5.39
C LEU A 235 26.03 -19.95 4.89
N ASN A 236 25.97 -19.74 3.58
CA ASN A 236 25.30 -18.57 2.99
C ASN A 236 23.79 -18.60 3.24
N LEU A 237 23.15 -19.75 3.10
CA LEU A 237 21.72 -19.94 3.39
C LEU A 237 21.41 -19.65 4.86
N GLU A 238 22.25 -20.12 5.77
CA GLU A 238 22.09 -19.87 7.21
C GLU A 238 22.27 -18.39 7.55
N ARG A 239 23.29 -17.74 6.99
CA ARG A 239 23.48 -16.28 7.11
C ARG A 239 22.27 -15.52 6.57
N LEU A 240 21.77 -15.86 5.39
CA LEU A 240 20.62 -15.18 4.79
C LEU A 240 19.35 -15.36 5.64
N ARG A 241 19.11 -16.57 6.15
CA ARG A 241 17.99 -16.85 7.07
C ARG A 241 18.09 -16.03 8.35
N SER A 242 19.26 -15.98 8.96
CA SER A 242 19.48 -15.20 10.19
C SER A 242 19.31 -13.68 9.96
N ALA A 243 19.84 -13.16 8.85
CA ALA A 243 19.71 -11.75 8.47
C ALA A 243 18.25 -11.38 8.18
N HIS A 244 17.52 -12.24 7.47
CA HIS A 244 16.10 -12.05 7.19
C HIS A 244 15.25 -12.06 8.48
N ALA A 245 15.53 -12.99 9.40
CA ALA A 245 14.86 -13.03 10.70
C ALA A 245 15.12 -11.76 11.53
N ALA A 246 16.38 -11.29 11.57
CA ALA A 246 16.75 -10.05 12.25
C ALA A 246 16.07 -8.82 11.61
N TYR A 247 16.01 -8.76 10.28
CA TYR A 247 15.32 -7.70 9.55
C TYR A 247 13.82 -7.66 9.88
N LEU A 248 13.13 -8.81 9.85
CA LEU A 248 11.71 -8.88 10.21
C LEU A 248 11.46 -8.47 11.66
N ALA A 249 12.33 -8.87 12.59
CA ALA A 249 12.24 -8.46 13.98
C ALA A 249 12.38 -6.94 14.14
N ALA A 250 13.38 -6.34 13.47
CA ALA A 250 13.58 -4.88 13.49
C ALA A 250 12.41 -4.11 12.86
N LEU A 251 11.84 -4.62 11.76
CA LEU A 251 10.68 -4.02 11.13
C LEU A 251 9.45 -4.06 12.04
N ARG A 252 9.18 -5.21 12.68
CA ARG A 252 8.08 -5.35 13.65
C ARG A 252 8.25 -4.41 14.83
N HIS A 253 9.47 -4.26 15.36
CA HIS A 253 9.75 -3.33 16.44
C HIS A 253 9.47 -1.88 16.04
N ARG A 254 9.97 -1.45 14.88
CA ARG A 254 9.70 -0.09 14.36
C ARG A 254 8.22 0.16 14.14
N GLN A 255 7.50 -0.81 13.57
CA GLN A 255 6.07 -0.70 13.37
C GLN A 255 5.32 -0.57 14.71
N ALA A 256 5.71 -1.36 15.73
CA ALA A 256 5.14 -1.25 17.06
C ALA A 256 5.42 0.12 17.70
N ASP A 257 6.64 0.65 17.55
CA ASP A 257 7.00 1.99 18.03
C ASP A 257 6.20 3.10 17.33
N GLU A 258 6.01 3.00 16.00
CA GLU A 258 5.21 3.96 15.24
C GLU A 258 3.74 3.91 15.65
N ILE A 259 3.18 2.71 15.81
CA ILE A 259 1.81 2.54 16.32
C ILE A 259 1.71 3.17 17.71
N ALA A 260 2.66 2.92 18.61
CA ALA A 260 2.66 3.52 19.95
C ALA A 260 2.74 5.05 19.90
N LYS A 261 3.57 5.62 19.02
CA LYS A 261 3.65 7.08 18.80
C LYS A 261 2.36 7.65 18.25
N LEU A 262 1.71 6.98 17.30
CA LEU A 262 0.43 7.40 16.74
C LEU A 262 -0.68 7.34 17.79
N ILE A 263 -0.73 6.26 18.58
CA ILE A 263 -1.65 6.14 19.71
C ILE A 263 -1.43 7.31 20.68
N LEU A 264 -0.20 7.63 21.08
CA LEU A 264 0.06 8.76 21.97
C LEU A 264 -0.28 10.13 21.36
N LYS A 265 -0.14 10.28 20.03
CA LYS A 265 -0.49 11.53 19.34
C LYS A 265 -1.99 11.80 19.34
N TYR A 266 -2.82 10.77 19.13
CA TYR A 266 -4.28 10.90 19.03
C TYR A 266 -5.03 10.53 20.31
N ASN A 267 -4.38 9.82 21.22
CA ASN A 267 -4.87 9.41 22.54
C ASN A 267 -3.75 9.65 23.57
N PRO A 268 -3.38 10.91 23.84
CA PRO A 268 -2.30 11.25 24.76
C PRO A 268 -2.63 10.83 26.20
N LYS A 269 -1.59 10.59 27.00
CA LYS A 269 -1.71 10.28 28.44
C LYS A 269 -1.99 11.49 29.31
N ALA A 270 -1.50 12.65 28.89
CA ALA A 270 -1.69 13.91 29.56
C ALA A 270 -2.25 14.91 28.55
N LEU A 271 -3.24 15.67 29.00
CA LEU A 271 -3.77 16.79 28.23
C LEU A 271 -2.96 18.04 28.55
N PRO A 272 -2.97 19.04 27.67
CA PRO A 272 -2.58 20.40 28.01
C PRO A 272 -3.30 20.88 29.29
N GLU A 273 -2.62 21.69 30.11
CA GLU A 273 -3.10 22.11 31.44
C GLU A 273 -4.47 22.80 31.39
N ASP A 274 -4.71 23.61 30.36
CA ASP A 274 -5.97 24.30 30.09
C ASP A 274 -7.12 23.32 29.80
N VAL A 275 -6.86 22.32 28.96
CA VAL A 275 -7.86 21.27 28.65
C VAL A 275 -8.07 20.36 29.85
N GLN A 276 -7.01 20.06 30.60
CA GLN A 276 -7.08 19.22 31.79
C GLN A 276 -7.99 19.86 32.86
N ALA A 277 -7.82 21.16 33.13
CA ALA A 277 -8.65 21.91 34.06
C ALA A 277 -10.15 21.84 33.69
N ILE A 278 -10.47 21.99 32.39
CA ILE A 278 -11.85 21.84 31.89
C ILE A 278 -12.32 20.40 32.12
N THR A 279 -11.55 19.40 31.72
CA THR A 279 -12.00 18.00 31.83
C THR A 279 -12.24 17.54 33.26
N SER A 280 -11.36 17.91 34.19
CA SER A 280 -11.47 17.55 35.60
C SER A 280 -12.69 18.18 36.29
N ALA A 281 -13.14 19.36 35.84
CA ALA A 281 -14.36 19.97 36.34
C ALA A 281 -15.62 19.14 36.05
N TYR A 282 -15.59 18.30 35.01
CA TYR A 282 -16.73 17.52 34.52
C TYR A 282 -16.54 16.00 34.61
N GLU A 283 -15.43 15.52 35.17
CA GLU A 283 -14.96 14.13 35.07
C GLU A 283 -15.97 13.09 35.62
N ASN A 284 -16.71 13.47 36.66
CA ASN A 284 -17.69 12.64 37.35
C ASN A 284 -19.14 12.99 37.03
N LEU A 285 -19.37 13.90 36.07
CA LEU A 285 -20.70 14.32 35.69
C LEU A 285 -21.17 13.48 34.50
N THR A 286 -22.39 12.98 34.60
CA THR A 286 -23.11 12.37 33.49
C THR A 286 -24.42 13.12 33.34
N GLN A 287 -24.59 13.80 32.22
CA GLN A 287 -25.79 14.57 31.95
C GLN A 287 -26.23 14.30 30.52
N SER A 288 -27.41 13.71 30.38
CA SER A 288 -28.12 13.67 29.11
C SER A 288 -28.98 14.92 28.98
N PHE A 289 -29.15 15.39 27.75
CA PHE A 289 -30.09 16.46 27.44
C PHE A 289 -31.21 15.90 26.56
N GLU A 290 -32.43 16.04 27.08
CA GLU A 290 -33.66 15.82 26.32
C GLU A 290 -34.30 17.17 26.03
N ILE A 291 -34.77 17.35 24.80
CA ILE A 291 -35.34 18.60 24.35
C ILE A 291 -36.77 18.70 24.92
N PRO A 292 -37.06 19.68 25.80
CA PRO A 292 -38.40 19.86 26.30
C PRO A 292 -39.33 20.42 25.20
N PRO A 293 -40.65 20.27 25.35
CA PRO A 293 -41.61 20.89 24.45
C PRO A 293 -41.49 22.41 24.49
N LEU A 294 -41.74 23.06 23.34
CA LEU A 294 -41.69 24.52 23.24
C LEU A 294 -42.76 25.16 24.16
N PRO A 295 -42.40 26.16 25.00
CA PRO A 295 -43.37 26.84 25.84
C PRO A 295 -44.52 27.46 25.03
N ALA A 296 -45.76 27.24 25.46
CA ALA A 296 -46.95 27.65 24.72
C ALA A 296 -47.01 29.14 24.35
N PRO A 297 -46.65 30.11 25.22
CA PRO A 297 -46.66 31.53 24.87
C PRO A 297 -45.77 31.85 23.65
N LEU A 298 -44.59 31.24 23.58
CA LEU A 298 -43.66 31.42 22.45
C LEU A 298 -44.17 30.77 21.16
N ALA A 299 -44.89 29.66 21.27
CA ALA A 299 -45.49 28.99 20.13
C ALA A 299 -46.70 29.76 19.58
N GLN A 300 -47.54 30.32 20.47
CA GLN A 300 -48.75 31.05 20.13
C GLN A 300 -48.45 32.41 19.50
N ASP A 301 -47.45 33.12 20.00
CA ASP A 301 -47.02 34.43 19.47
C ASP A 301 -46.16 34.31 18.19
N GLY A 302 -45.84 33.07 17.77
CA GLY A 302 -44.99 32.83 16.60
C GLY A 302 -43.54 33.26 16.78
N ALA A 303 -43.12 33.60 18.01
CA ALA A 303 -41.77 34.03 18.35
C ALA A 303 -40.71 32.95 18.03
N VAL A 304 -41.10 31.67 18.04
CA VAL A 304 -40.27 30.55 17.59
C VAL A 304 -41.05 29.71 16.59
N ALA A 305 -40.57 29.63 15.35
CA ALA A 305 -41.21 28.80 14.34
C ALA A 305 -41.07 27.29 14.68
N PRO A 306 -42.14 26.48 14.56
CA PRO A 306 -42.07 25.03 14.83
C PRO A 306 -41.03 24.30 13.98
N THR A 307 -40.81 24.76 12.75
CA THR A 307 -39.80 24.23 11.82
C THR A 307 -38.37 24.47 12.31
N GLN A 308 -38.09 25.65 12.87
CA GLN A 308 -36.79 25.97 13.46
C GLN A 308 -36.52 25.11 14.70
N ARG A 309 -37.54 24.91 15.54
CA ARG A 309 -37.45 24.03 16.72
C ARG A 309 -37.19 22.57 16.34
N ALA A 310 -37.88 22.06 15.32
CA ALA A 310 -37.67 20.72 14.80
C ALA A 310 -36.27 20.54 14.16
N ALA A 311 -35.79 21.55 13.44
CA ALA A 311 -34.44 21.55 12.87
C ALA A 311 -33.36 21.54 13.96
N GLN A 312 -33.52 22.37 15.00
CA GLN A 312 -32.64 22.37 16.16
C GLN A 312 -32.62 20.99 16.84
N GLY A 313 -33.78 20.36 17.01
CA GLY A 313 -33.82 19.03 17.60
C GLY A 313 -33.17 17.94 16.75
N THR A 314 -33.28 18.05 15.44
CA THR A 314 -32.55 17.17 14.51
C THR A 314 -31.03 17.34 14.64
N GLN A 315 -30.54 18.58 14.73
CA GLN A 315 -29.10 18.86 14.89
C GLN A 315 -28.55 18.31 16.22
N ILE A 316 -29.30 18.48 17.31
CA ILE A 316 -28.94 17.95 18.63
C ILE A 316 -28.84 16.42 18.59
N ALA A 317 -29.84 15.75 18.00
CA ALA A 317 -29.84 14.29 17.85
C ALA A 317 -28.68 13.79 16.97
N GLN A 318 -28.34 14.51 15.89
CA GLN A 318 -27.19 14.19 15.05
C GLN A 318 -25.87 14.32 15.81
N LEU A 319 -25.70 15.40 16.59
CA LEU A 319 -24.51 15.62 17.40
C LEU A 319 -24.35 14.53 18.48
N GLN A 320 -25.44 14.17 19.17
CA GLN A 320 -25.46 13.06 20.14
C GLN A 320 -25.06 11.73 19.48
N ARG A 321 -25.50 11.48 18.24
CA ARG A 321 -25.11 10.29 17.49
C ARG A 321 -23.62 10.28 17.13
N LEU A 322 -23.06 11.41 16.70
CA LEU A 322 -21.63 11.55 16.44
C LEU A 322 -20.80 11.32 17.71
N MET A 323 -21.22 11.89 18.83
CA MET A 323 -20.60 11.67 20.14
C MET A 323 -20.66 10.20 20.56
N ALA A 324 -21.78 9.51 20.35
CA ALA A 324 -21.90 8.08 20.63
C ALA A 324 -20.94 7.23 19.78
N ILE A 325 -20.77 7.58 18.49
CA ILE A 325 -19.80 6.89 17.61
C ILE A 325 -18.37 7.11 18.12
N LEU A 326 -18.01 8.35 18.49
CA LEU A 326 -16.69 8.65 19.02
C LEU A 326 -16.40 7.92 20.34
N LYS A 327 -17.41 7.79 21.22
CA LYS A 327 -17.29 7.04 22.48
C LYS A 327 -17.13 5.53 22.29
N ASN A 328 -17.59 4.98 21.15
CA ASN A 328 -17.41 3.56 20.84
C ASN A 328 -15.98 3.22 20.36
N ILE A 329 -15.16 4.23 20.05
CA ILE A 329 -13.75 4.02 19.73
C ILE A 329 -13.02 3.71 21.06
N PRO A 330 -12.23 2.62 21.15
CA PRO A 330 -11.60 2.17 22.39
C PRO A 330 -10.38 3.03 22.74
N PHE A 331 -10.60 4.28 23.11
CA PHE A 331 -9.56 5.14 23.64
C PHE A 331 -9.24 4.75 25.10
N GLU A 332 -7.96 4.56 25.42
CA GLU A 332 -7.51 4.13 26.75
C GLU A 332 -7.04 5.27 27.68
N ASN A 333 -6.66 6.43 27.13
CA ASN A 333 -5.97 7.47 27.91
C ASN A 333 -6.90 8.67 28.20
N SER A 334 -6.50 9.89 27.83
CA SER A 334 -7.23 11.09 28.24
C SER A 334 -8.49 11.40 27.40
N VAL A 335 -8.65 10.80 26.22
CA VAL A 335 -9.75 11.08 25.28
C VAL A 335 -11.15 10.71 25.84
N PRO A 336 -11.37 9.57 26.52
CA PRO A 336 -12.66 9.27 27.15
C PRO A 336 -13.11 10.31 28.16
N GLY A 337 -12.16 10.90 28.90
CA GLY A 337 -12.43 12.00 29.83
C GLY A 337 -12.91 13.23 29.06
N VAL A 338 -12.18 13.63 28.01
CA VAL A 338 -12.56 14.75 27.13
C VAL A 338 -13.95 14.56 26.52
N LEU A 339 -14.24 13.37 25.98
CA LEU A 339 -15.54 13.07 25.37
C LEU A 339 -16.69 13.09 26.39
N ARG A 340 -16.44 12.71 27.64
CA ARG A 340 -17.42 12.86 28.73
C ARG A 340 -17.65 14.34 29.06
N SER A 341 -16.60 15.11 29.25
CA SER A 341 -16.70 16.54 29.55
C SER A 341 -17.41 17.32 28.43
N LEU A 342 -17.15 16.98 27.17
CA LEU A 342 -17.85 17.56 26.02
C LEU A 342 -19.36 17.28 26.04
N ASP A 343 -19.76 16.06 26.39
CA ASP A 343 -21.16 15.67 26.48
C ASP A 343 -21.90 16.46 27.57
N VAL A 344 -21.25 16.64 28.73
CA VAL A 344 -21.80 17.45 29.82
C VAL A 344 -21.88 18.93 29.45
N LEU A 345 -20.81 19.51 28.92
CA LEU A 345 -20.78 20.92 28.47
C LEU A 345 -21.86 21.21 27.42
N GLN A 346 -22.07 20.28 26.49
CA GLN A 346 -23.13 20.37 25.50
C GLN A 346 -24.52 20.35 26.16
N ALA A 347 -24.74 19.41 27.09
CA ALA A 347 -26.00 19.31 27.82
C ALA A 347 -26.28 20.58 28.65
N GLU A 348 -25.29 21.10 29.36
CA GLU A 348 -25.40 22.37 30.12
C GLU A 348 -25.73 23.55 29.21
N THR A 349 -25.08 23.64 28.05
CA THR A 349 -25.32 24.71 27.07
C THR A 349 -26.77 24.68 26.57
N PHE A 350 -27.27 23.50 26.20
CA PHE A 350 -28.66 23.38 25.75
C PHE A 350 -29.67 23.63 26.87
N GLN A 351 -29.41 23.14 28.09
CA GLN A 351 -30.25 23.47 29.23
C GLN A 351 -30.28 24.96 29.53
N GLY A 352 -29.13 25.65 29.42
CA GLY A 352 -29.05 27.10 29.56
C GLY A 352 -29.96 27.82 28.56
N TYR A 353 -29.94 27.39 27.30
CA TYR A 353 -30.82 27.90 26.25
C TYR A 353 -32.30 27.65 26.57
N GLU A 354 -32.67 26.45 27.02
CA GLU A 354 -34.05 26.14 27.41
C GLU A 354 -34.53 26.97 28.60
N ARG A 355 -33.65 27.23 29.60
CA ARG A 355 -33.98 28.13 30.71
C ARG A 355 -34.25 29.55 30.22
N LEU A 356 -33.47 30.04 29.25
CA LEU A 356 -33.72 31.35 28.63
C LEU A 356 -35.07 31.37 27.92
N LEU A 357 -35.40 30.35 27.11
CA LEU A 357 -36.71 30.25 26.46
C LEU A 357 -37.87 30.20 27.49
N ALA A 358 -37.73 29.39 28.53
CA ALA A 358 -38.73 29.31 29.59
C ALA A 358 -38.93 30.66 30.30
N SER A 359 -37.83 31.37 30.60
CA SER A 359 -37.90 32.70 31.21
C SER A 359 -38.57 33.74 30.29
N SER A 360 -38.26 33.71 29.00
CA SER A 360 -38.91 34.56 27.99
C SER A 360 -40.40 34.27 27.88
N ALA A 361 -40.79 33.00 27.91
CA ALA A 361 -42.19 32.59 27.89
C ALA A 361 -42.96 33.07 29.14
N GLN A 362 -42.33 33.04 30.31
CA GLN A 362 -42.90 33.59 31.55
C GLN A 362 -43.12 35.10 31.45
N VAL A 363 -42.14 35.85 30.93
CA VAL A 363 -42.26 37.29 30.72
C VAL A 363 -43.37 37.63 29.73
N LEU A 364 -43.49 36.88 28.63
CA LEU A 364 -44.57 37.05 27.66
C LEU A 364 -45.93 36.77 28.30
N ALA A 365 -46.09 35.65 29.00
CA ALA A 365 -47.33 35.32 29.68
C ALA A 365 -47.74 36.38 30.72
N ALA A 366 -46.79 36.95 31.45
CA ALA A 366 -47.04 38.05 32.38
C ALA A 366 -47.53 39.31 31.66
N LYS A 367 -46.90 39.68 30.53
CA LYS A 367 -47.32 40.81 29.70
C LYS A 367 -48.70 40.59 29.08
N ASP A 368 -48.99 39.38 28.59
CA ASP A 368 -50.31 39.05 28.03
C ASP A 368 -51.40 39.16 29.10
N SER A 369 -51.13 38.71 30.33
CA SER A 369 -52.03 38.89 31.45
C SER A 369 -52.24 40.35 31.82
N GLU A 370 -51.19 41.18 31.78
CA GLU A 370 -51.29 42.62 32.01
C GLU A 370 -52.13 43.31 30.93
N ILE A 371 -51.87 43.00 29.65
CA ILE A 371 -52.65 43.52 28.51
C ILE A 371 -54.11 43.09 28.61
N ALA A 372 -54.38 41.84 28.99
CA ALA A 372 -55.75 41.36 29.20
C ALA A 372 -56.44 42.14 30.33
N GLY A 373 -55.73 42.39 31.43
CA GLY A 373 -56.23 43.23 32.54
C GLY A 373 -56.52 44.67 32.11
N GLN A 374 -55.61 45.29 31.36
CA GLN A 374 -55.80 46.64 30.81
C GLN A 374 -56.98 46.69 29.84
N LYS A 375 -57.14 45.70 28.96
CA LYS A 375 -58.30 45.60 28.05
C LYS A 375 -59.61 45.48 28.81
N ALA A 376 -59.65 44.67 29.88
CA ALA A 376 -60.83 44.55 30.72
C ALA A 376 -61.15 45.87 31.45
N GLN A 377 -60.14 46.59 31.92
CA GLN A 377 -60.31 47.91 32.53
C GLN A 377 -60.84 48.94 31.52
N ILE A 378 -60.29 48.98 30.31
CA ILE A 378 -60.76 49.85 29.22
C ILE A 378 -62.23 49.54 28.91
N ALA A 379 -62.59 48.28 28.72
CA ALA A 379 -63.98 47.88 28.48
C ALA A 379 -64.93 48.29 29.62
N GLY A 380 -64.46 48.19 30.88
CA GLY A 380 -65.20 48.66 32.05
C GLY A 380 -65.41 50.18 32.05
N LEU A 381 -64.39 50.96 31.72
CA LEU A 381 -64.47 52.42 31.59
C LEU A 381 -65.37 52.83 30.42
N GLU A 382 -65.28 52.15 29.28
CA GLU A 382 -66.17 52.35 28.13
C GLU A 382 -67.64 52.13 28.51
N GLY A 383 -67.92 51.08 29.30
CA GLY A 383 -69.25 50.83 29.85
C GLY A 383 -69.74 51.97 30.77
N GLN A 384 -68.89 52.47 31.67
CA GLN A 384 -69.22 53.61 32.54
C GLN A 384 -69.48 54.88 31.76
N VAL A 385 -68.67 55.17 30.73
CA VAL A 385 -68.86 56.32 29.85
C VAL A 385 -70.20 56.22 29.13
N GLU A 386 -70.57 55.03 28.66
CA GLU A 386 -71.86 54.81 28.00
C GLU A 386 -73.05 55.00 28.96
N ASP A 387 -72.94 54.55 30.20
CA ASP A 387 -73.96 54.78 31.21
C ASP A 387 -74.08 56.25 31.60
N GLN A 388 -72.95 56.96 31.74
CA GLN A 388 -72.95 58.40 31.96
C GLN A 388 -73.58 59.17 30.79
N LYS A 389 -73.31 58.78 29.54
CA LYS A 389 -73.97 59.36 28.36
C LYS A 389 -75.48 59.19 28.41
N LYS A 390 -76.00 58.02 28.82
CA LYS A 390 -77.44 57.82 29.00
C LYS A 390 -78.02 58.73 30.09
N VAL A 391 -77.32 58.88 31.21
CA VAL A 391 -77.73 59.78 32.29
C VAL A 391 -77.75 61.23 31.82
N ILE A 392 -76.71 61.69 31.11
CA ILE A 392 -76.67 63.04 30.52
C ILE A 392 -77.83 63.21 29.54
N ALA A 393 -78.09 62.24 28.65
CA ALA A 393 -79.22 62.31 27.71
C ALA A 393 -80.58 62.39 28.43
N GLN A 394 -80.74 61.71 29.57
CA GLN A 394 -81.93 61.83 30.42
C GLN A 394 -82.05 63.21 31.06
N TYR A 395 -80.95 63.76 31.57
CA TYR A 395 -80.91 65.13 32.10
C TYR A 395 -81.22 66.16 31.00
N ASP A 396 -80.65 66.03 29.82
CA ASP A 396 -80.90 66.91 28.67
C ASP A 396 -82.36 66.85 28.23
N ALA A 397 -82.96 65.65 28.21
CA ALA A 397 -84.39 65.47 27.92
C ALA A 397 -85.28 66.10 29.00
N GLY A 398 -84.97 65.88 30.29
CA GLY A 398 -85.67 66.49 31.41
C GLY A 398 -85.54 68.01 31.44
N TRP A 399 -84.34 68.51 31.16
CA TRP A 399 -84.05 69.93 31.03
C TRP A 399 -84.82 70.55 29.88
N SER A 400 -84.81 69.93 28.71
CA SER A 400 -85.57 70.36 27.54
C SER A 400 -87.08 70.40 27.81
N ALA A 401 -87.61 69.43 28.58
CA ALA A 401 -89.00 69.42 29.00
C ALA A 401 -89.32 70.58 29.97
N LEU A 402 -88.47 70.83 30.97
CA LEU A 402 -88.60 71.96 31.90
C LEU A 402 -88.57 73.31 31.17
N VAL A 403 -87.63 73.47 30.25
CA VAL A 403 -87.50 74.65 29.40
C VAL A 403 -88.77 74.87 28.58
N ASN A 404 -89.32 73.83 27.94
CA ASN A 404 -90.54 73.95 27.14
C ASN A 404 -91.79 74.29 27.96
N VAL A 405 -91.87 73.85 29.22
CA VAL A 405 -92.98 74.20 30.11
C VAL A 405 -92.83 75.63 30.64
N ASN A 406 -91.62 76.03 31.05
CA ASN A 406 -91.39 77.35 31.65
C ASN A 406 -91.28 78.48 30.61
N SER A 407 -90.88 78.20 29.37
CA SER A 407 -90.75 79.20 28.29
C SER A 407 -92.05 79.91 27.91
N LYS A 408 -93.21 79.37 28.33
CA LYS A 408 -94.52 79.99 28.11
C LYS A 408 -94.89 81.05 29.17
N VAL A 409 -94.17 81.11 30.29
CA VAL A 409 -94.55 81.93 31.46
C VAL A 409 -93.40 82.78 32.00
N TYR A 410 -92.15 82.38 31.76
CA TYR A 410 -90.96 83.00 32.35
C TYR A 410 -89.87 83.22 31.30
N ASP A 411 -89.10 84.28 31.49
CA ASP A 411 -88.09 84.75 30.53
C ASP A 411 -86.71 84.10 30.76
N GLY A 412 -86.53 83.46 31.92
CA GLY A 412 -85.32 82.71 32.27
C GLY A 412 -85.40 82.07 33.66
N MET A 413 -84.29 81.52 34.14
CA MET A 413 -84.14 80.95 35.47
C MET A 413 -82.70 81.12 35.99
N ILE A 414 -82.53 81.13 37.30
CA ILE A 414 -81.23 81.09 37.94
C ILE A 414 -80.71 79.66 37.92
N VAL A 415 -79.55 79.41 37.31
CA VAL A 415 -78.94 78.08 37.17
C VAL A 415 -78.03 77.78 38.35
N SER A 416 -77.19 78.74 38.74
CA SER A 416 -76.32 78.61 39.91
C SER A 416 -76.15 79.94 40.61
N VAL A 417 -75.85 79.88 41.91
CA VAL A 417 -75.63 81.03 42.77
C VAL A 417 -74.26 80.85 43.40
N ASP A 418 -73.32 81.74 43.08
CA ASP A 418 -72.00 81.82 43.70
C ASP A 418 -71.84 83.21 44.34
N ASN A 419 -72.05 83.26 45.65
CA ASN A 419 -72.07 84.49 46.43
C ASN A 419 -73.09 85.52 45.88
N LYS A 420 -72.61 86.66 45.37
CA LYS A 420 -73.44 87.71 44.74
C LYS A 420 -73.57 87.56 43.24
N LYS A 421 -72.87 86.60 42.62
CA LYS A 421 -72.95 86.32 41.19
C LYS A 421 -73.89 85.15 40.97
N VAL A 422 -74.78 85.31 40.01
CA VAL A 422 -75.71 84.28 39.60
C VAL A 422 -75.51 83.98 38.12
N SER A 423 -75.44 82.69 37.79
CA SER A 423 -75.47 82.24 36.41
C SER A 423 -76.93 82.09 36.01
N LEU A 424 -77.31 82.73 34.92
CA LEU A 424 -78.67 82.74 34.43
C LEU A 424 -78.77 81.87 33.17
N TRP A 425 -79.89 81.17 33.06
CA TRP A 425 -80.36 80.65 31.79
C TRP A 425 -81.50 81.55 31.34
N LEU A 426 -81.45 82.00 30.10
CA LEU A 426 -82.42 82.91 29.52
C LEU A 426 -82.98 82.28 28.25
N LEU A 427 -84.23 82.61 27.92
CA LEU A 427 -84.79 82.19 26.66
C LEU A 427 -83.97 82.76 25.50
N PRO A 428 -83.66 81.96 24.46
CA PRO A 428 -82.94 82.47 23.28
C PRO A 428 -83.63 83.63 22.56
N SER A 429 -84.95 83.75 22.74
CA SER A 429 -85.76 84.86 22.20
C SER A 429 -85.60 86.17 22.96
N LEU A 430 -85.02 86.14 24.17
CA LEU A 430 -84.85 87.31 25.01
C LEU A 430 -83.58 88.06 24.60
N LYS A 431 -83.76 89.22 23.94
CA LYS A 431 -82.65 90.14 23.65
C LYS A 431 -82.44 91.02 24.86
N LEU A 432 -81.35 90.78 25.58
CA LEU A 432 -81.00 91.56 26.76
C LEU A 432 -79.70 92.32 26.54
N GLU A 433 -79.58 93.47 27.21
CA GLU A 433 -78.38 94.28 27.25
C GLU A 433 -77.72 94.22 28.65
N VAL A 434 -76.39 94.40 28.69
CA VAL A 434 -75.66 94.46 29.96
C VAL A 434 -76.19 95.63 30.78
N GLY A 435 -76.52 95.36 32.04
CA GLY A 435 -77.08 96.35 32.96
C GLY A 435 -78.61 96.32 33.07
N GLU A 436 -79.32 95.56 32.24
CA GLU A 436 -80.75 95.32 32.42
C GLU A 436 -81.03 94.53 33.71
N VAL A 437 -82.20 94.81 34.30
CA VAL A 437 -82.61 94.26 35.58
C VAL A 437 -83.74 93.27 35.36
N LEU A 438 -83.54 92.05 35.86
CA LEU A 438 -84.54 90.98 35.84
C LEU A 438 -85.07 90.79 37.25
N SER A 439 -86.39 90.64 37.39
CA SER A 439 -86.96 90.19 38.66
C SER A 439 -86.76 88.68 38.77
N TRP A 440 -86.23 88.20 39.90
CA TRP A 440 -86.33 86.78 40.23
C TRP A 440 -87.51 86.54 41.16
N ARG A 441 -88.18 85.41 40.96
CA ARG A 441 -89.46 85.07 41.58
C ARG A 441 -89.41 83.71 42.24
N ASP A 442 -90.17 83.55 43.32
CA ASP A 442 -90.33 82.23 43.94
C ASP A 442 -91.05 81.31 42.94
N PRO A 443 -90.52 80.12 42.66
CA PRO A 443 -91.16 79.18 41.74
C PRO A 443 -92.54 78.69 42.22
N LYS A 444 -92.85 78.76 43.52
CA LYS A 444 -94.10 78.24 44.10
C LYS A 444 -95.26 79.24 44.04
N ASP A 445 -95.02 80.50 44.38
CA ASP A 445 -96.09 81.51 44.51
C ASP A 445 -95.92 82.72 43.57
N ASN A 446 -94.90 82.71 42.71
CA ASN A 446 -94.63 83.71 41.68
C ASN A 446 -94.47 85.15 42.21
N LYS A 447 -94.16 85.29 43.51
CA LYS A 447 -93.85 86.59 44.10
C LYS A 447 -92.45 87.04 43.71
N ASP A 448 -92.31 88.33 43.43
CA ASP A 448 -91.02 88.96 43.22
C ASP A 448 -90.20 88.89 44.52
N LEU A 449 -89.06 88.20 44.43
CA LEU A 449 -88.15 87.96 45.54
C LEU A 449 -86.90 88.84 45.46
N GLY A 450 -86.66 89.51 44.34
CA GLY A 450 -85.61 90.51 44.19
C GLY A 450 -85.23 90.77 42.73
N GLU A 451 -84.16 91.52 42.54
CA GLU A 451 -83.66 91.95 41.24
C GLU A 451 -82.21 91.51 40.97
N VAL A 452 -81.97 90.88 39.81
CA VAL A 452 -80.62 90.59 39.33
C VAL A 452 -80.29 91.51 38.17
N LYS A 453 -79.12 92.13 38.23
CA LYS A 453 -78.61 93.02 37.18
C LYS A 453 -77.64 92.27 36.30
N LEU A 454 -77.92 92.21 35.00
CA LEU A 454 -77.09 91.50 34.04
C LEU A 454 -75.68 92.10 33.96
N LEU A 455 -74.67 91.24 34.12
CA LEU A 455 -73.26 91.58 33.99
C LEU A 455 -72.71 91.21 32.62
N THR A 456 -73.12 90.07 32.07
CA THR A 456 -72.67 89.57 30.75
C THR A 456 -73.83 88.95 30.00
N THR A 457 -73.89 89.15 28.68
CA THR A 457 -74.89 88.54 27.79
C THR A 457 -74.33 87.37 26.97
N THR A 458 -73.02 87.11 27.06
CA THR A 458 -72.35 85.94 26.47
C THR A 458 -72.33 84.76 27.43
N ALA A 459 -72.57 83.54 26.94
CA ALA A 459 -72.67 82.35 27.77
C ALA A 459 -71.35 82.00 28.52
N PRO A 460 -71.41 81.62 29.82
CA PRO A 460 -72.59 81.65 30.68
C PRO A 460 -73.03 83.08 30.98
N VAL A 461 -74.33 83.37 30.84
CA VAL A 461 -74.89 84.69 31.16
C VAL A 461 -74.79 84.88 32.66
N MET A 462 -74.06 85.91 33.08
CA MET A 462 -73.86 86.22 34.50
C MET A 462 -74.68 87.45 34.86
N ALA A 463 -75.27 87.44 36.05
CA ALA A 463 -75.86 88.62 36.66
C ALA A 463 -75.38 88.78 38.11
N GLU A 464 -75.45 89.99 38.62
CA GLU A 464 -75.17 90.31 40.01
C GLU A 464 -76.48 90.55 40.75
N VAL A 465 -76.59 89.98 41.94
CA VAL A 465 -77.75 90.14 42.80
C VAL A 465 -77.73 91.56 43.37
N THR A 466 -78.72 92.38 43.00
CA THR A 466 -78.91 93.71 43.57
C THR A 466 -80.05 93.60 44.59
N VAL A 467 -79.69 93.36 45.85
CA VAL A 467 -80.69 93.23 46.93
C VAL A 467 -81.23 94.62 47.28
N GLN A 468 -82.44 94.95 46.85
CA GLN A 468 -83.18 96.10 47.40
C GLN A 468 -83.75 95.77 48.79
N LYS A 469 -83.95 96.80 49.62
CA LYS A 469 -84.21 96.72 51.08
C LYS A 469 -85.45 95.93 51.52
N ASP A 470 -86.35 95.58 50.59
CA ASP A 470 -87.67 95.02 50.89
C ASP A 470 -87.84 93.54 50.50
N PHE A 471 -86.75 92.84 50.17
CA PHE A 471 -86.80 91.49 49.63
C PHE A 471 -86.40 90.38 50.63
N PHE A 472 -87.15 89.27 50.60
CA PHE A 472 -87.24 88.30 51.70
C PHE A 472 -86.19 87.18 51.73
N ARG A 473 -85.38 86.97 50.68
CA ARG A 473 -84.29 85.96 50.69
C ARG A 473 -83.26 86.12 49.58
N SER A 474 -82.07 85.55 49.76
CA SER A 474 -81.09 85.35 48.68
C SER A 474 -81.63 84.43 47.57
N PRO A 475 -81.26 84.65 46.29
CA PRO A 475 -81.68 83.80 45.20
C PRO A 475 -81.20 82.37 45.42
N LYS A 476 -82.02 81.42 44.98
CA LYS A 476 -81.70 79.98 44.99
C LYS A 476 -81.61 79.47 43.55
N PRO A 477 -80.83 78.41 43.29
CA PRO A 477 -80.92 77.69 42.03
C PRO A 477 -82.38 77.35 41.74
N TRP A 478 -82.79 77.53 40.49
CA TRP A 478 -84.14 77.34 39.96
C TRP A 478 -85.18 78.40 40.31
N ASP A 479 -84.79 79.51 40.96
CA ASP A 479 -85.67 80.68 41.04
C ASP A 479 -85.91 81.24 39.62
N ARG A 480 -87.14 81.66 39.34
CA ARG A 480 -87.59 82.02 37.98
C ARG A 480 -87.29 83.47 37.68
N LEU A 481 -86.95 83.80 36.45
CA LEU A 481 -86.69 85.18 36.02
C LEU A 481 -87.82 85.68 35.14
N LYS A 482 -88.19 86.93 35.37
CA LYS A 482 -89.11 87.68 34.50
C LYS A 482 -88.51 89.05 34.22
N LEU A 483 -88.50 89.42 32.95
CA LEU A 483 -88.05 90.74 32.54
C LEU A 483 -89.00 91.79 33.11
N ILE A 484 -88.44 92.76 33.83
CA ILE A 484 -89.19 93.92 34.30
C ILE A 484 -89.21 94.90 33.13
N PRO A 485 -90.37 95.19 32.52
CA PRO A 485 -90.43 96.23 31.50
C PRO A 485 -90.09 97.55 32.18
N VAL A 486 -88.92 98.09 31.87
CA VAL A 486 -88.56 99.45 32.30
C VAL A 486 -89.57 100.37 31.61
N SER A 487 -90.45 100.98 32.40
CA SER A 487 -91.26 102.09 31.92
C SER A 487 -90.27 103.19 31.54
N LYS A 488 -89.96 103.30 30.25
CA LYS A 488 -89.20 104.44 29.73
C LYS A 488 -89.95 105.71 30.18
N PRO A 489 -89.29 106.64 30.88
CA PRO A 489 -89.89 107.92 31.21
C PRO A 489 -90.29 108.71 29.96
#